data_AF-A0A5B0WQF7-F1
#
_entry.id   AF-A0A5B0WQF7-F1
#
_cell.length_a   1.000
_cell.length_b   1.000
_cell.length_c   1.000
_cell.angle_alpha   90.00
_cell.angle_beta   90.00
_cell.angle_gamma   90.00
#
_symmetry.space_group_name_H-M   'P 1'
#
loop_
_entity.id
_entity.type
_entity.pdbx_description
1 polymer ?
#
loop_
_entity_poly.entity_id
_entity_poly.type
_entity_poly.pdbx_seq_one_letter_code
_entity_poly.pdbx_strand_id
1 'polypeptide(L)'
;MSDRLIIALRYTAASLITASGLVQVASLWFRPLDEIAVAALLLGAAYLIIGIGLFGQSRFTLFLAILVPAAVAVLTLRQVETLSSLQSTSMAAELLAIVLAAVVLWQVRNRPSR
;
A
#
# COMPACT_ATOMS: atom_id res chain seq x y z
N MET A 1 5.72 -7.32 21.62
CA MET A 1 6.44 -7.71 20.38
C MET A 1 7.90 -7.28 20.49
N SER A 2 8.85 -8.04 19.96
CA SER A 2 10.25 -7.61 19.90
C SER A 2 10.42 -6.52 18.83
N ASP A 3 11.40 -5.63 18.99
CA ASP A 3 11.65 -4.54 18.04
C ASP A 3 11.98 -5.06 16.63
N ARG A 4 12.68 -6.20 16.54
CA ARG A 4 12.97 -6.88 15.28
C ARG A 4 11.69 -7.27 14.53
N LEU A 5 10.68 -7.76 15.25
CA LEU A 5 9.40 -8.13 14.63
C LEU A 5 8.66 -6.89 14.11
N ILE A 6 8.66 -5.78 14.85
CA ILE A 6 8.01 -4.53 14.40
C ILE A 6 8.65 -4.02 13.11
N ILE A 7 9.99 -4.04 13.05
CA ILE A 7 10.75 -3.64 11.86
C ILE A 7 10.45 -4.60 10.69
N ALA A 8 10.42 -5.91 10.94
CA ALA A 8 10.10 -6.90 9.92
C ALA A 8 8.69 -6.68 9.34
N LEU A 9 7.66 -6.50 10.18
CA LEU A 9 6.30 -6.22 9.72
C LEU A 9 6.22 -4.94 8.89
N ARG A 10 6.94 -3.89 9.29
CA ARG A 10 7.01 -2.64 8.53
C ARG A 10 7.66 -2.85 7.17
N TYR A 11 8.74 -3.62 7.08
CA TYR A 11 9.38 -3.91 5.80
C TYR A 11 8.55 -4.81 4.91
N THR A 12 7.80 -5.76 5.47
CA THR A 12 6.82 -6.55 4.71
C THR A 12 5.70 -5.65 4.18
N ALA A 13 5.17 -4.73 4.98
CA ALA A 13 4.20 -3.74 4.50
C ALA A 13 4.80 -2.85 3.40
N ALA A 14 6.04 -2.39 3.58
CA ALA A 14 6.75 -1.58 2.60
C ALA A 14 6.95 -2.33 1.28
N SER A 15 7.34 -3.60 1.32
CA SER A 15 7.54 -4.41 0.12
C SER A 15 6.23 -4.66 -0.62
N LEU A 16 5.14 -4.93 0.09
CA LEU A 16 3.80 -5.09 -0.51
C LEU A 16 3.35 -3.81 -1.20
N ILE A 17 3.40 -2.66 -0.52
CA ILE A 17 3.02 -1.37 -1.09
C ILE A 17 3.89 -1.01 -2.31
N THR A 18 5.20 -1.25 -2.20
CA THR A 18 6.14 -0.98 -3.31
C THR A 18 5.85 -1.89 -4.50
N ALA A 19 5.61 -3.18 -4.28
CA ALA A 19 5.26 -4.11 -5.34
C ALA A 19 3.95 -3.73 -6.03
N SER A 20 2.92 -3.35 -5.27
CA SER A 20 1.65 -2.86 -5.82
C SER A 20 1.84 -1.59 -6.67
N GLY A 21 2.64 -0.63 -6.18
CA GLY A 21 2.96 0.58 -6.95
C GLY A 21 3.74 0.26 -8.23
N LEU A 22 4.70 -0.66 -8.15
CA LEU A 22 5.49 -1.11 -9.30
C LEU A 22 4.60 -1.75 -10.37
N VAL A 23 3.65 -2.60 -9.97
CA VAL A 23 2.69 -3.23 -10.89
C VAL A 23 1.82 -2.17 -11.58
N GLN A 24 1.34 -1.16 -10.86
CA GLN A 24 0.55 -0.08 -11.46
C GLN A 24 1.34 0.70 -12.50
N VAL A 25 2.60 1.05 -12.21
CA VAL A 25 3.49 1.73 -13.15
C VAL A 25 3.85 0.83 -14.34
N ALA A 26 4.18 -0.44 -14.08
CA ALA A 26 4.52 -1.42 -15.12
C ALA A 26 3.35 -1.70 -16.06
N SER A 27 2.10 -1.67 -15.56
CA SER A 27 0.90 -1.89 -16.37
C SER A 27 0.78 -0.91 -17.54
N LEU A 28 1.40 0.28 -17.44
CA LEU A 28 1.38 1.31 -18.47
C LEU A 28 2.06 0.88 -19.77
N TRP A 29 3.03 -0.04 -19.72
CA TRP A 29 3.66 -0.59 -20.92
C TRP A 29 2.73 -1.51 -21.72
N PHE A 30 1.66 -2.01 -21.10
CA PHE A 30 0.77 -3.00 -21.69
C PHE A 30 -0.60 -2.45 -22.07
N ARG A 31 -0.83 -1.14 -21.91
CA ARG A 31 -2.12 -0.49 -22.22
C ARG A 31 -1.93 0.85 -22.94
N PRO A 32 -2.92 1.32 -23.70
CA PRO A 32 -2.89 2.65 -24.28
C PRO A 32 -2.79 3.75 -23.21
N LEU A 33 -2.13 4.86 -23.55
CA LEU A 33 -2.09 6.05 -22.70
C LEU A 33 -3.43 6.81 -22.81
N ASP A 34 -4.28 6.61 -21.81
CA ASP A 34 -5.53 7.34 -21.60
C ASP A 34 -5.55 8.05 -20.22
N GLU A 35 -6.65 8.72 -19.87
CA GLU A 35 -6.80 9.41 -18.59
C GLU A 35 -6.69 8.45 -17.39
N ILE A 36 -7.18 7.22 -17.55
CA ILE A 36 -7.11 6.15 -16.55
C ILE A 36 -5.66 5.67 -16.40
N ALA A 37 -4.88 5.71 -17.48
CA ALA A 37 -3.46 5.43 -17.49
C ALA A 37 -2.69 6.41 -16.62
N VAL A 38 -2.93 7.70 -16.82
CA VAL A 38 -2.32 8.76 -16.02
C VAL A 38 -2.72 8.65 -14.55
N ALA A 39 -4.00 8.39 -14.26
CA ALA A 39 -4.47 8.21 -12.89
C ALA A 39 -3.75 7.06 -12.16
N ALA A 40 -3.60 5.90 -12.81
CA ALA A 40 -2.88 4.78 -12.18
C ALA A 40 -1.37 5.00 -12.12
N LEU A 41 -0.78 5.79 -13.04
CA LEU A 41 0.62 6.21 -12.91
C LEU A 41 0.82 7.05 -11.65
N LEU A 42 -0.05 8.04 -11.43
CA LEU A 42 0.01 8.90 -10.24
C LEU A 42 -0.21 8.11 -8.96
N LEU A 43 -1.17 7.16 -8.97
CA LEU A 43 -1.43 6.28 -7.85
C LEU A 43 -0.23 5.35 -7.57
N GLY A 44 0.35 4.75 -8.62
CA GLY A 44 1.53 3.90 -8.51
C GLY A 44 2.73 4.68 -7.96
N ALA A 45 2.95 5.91 -8.41
CA ALA A 45 3.99 6.79 -7.88
C ALA A 45 3.75 7.11 -6.39
N ALA A 46 2.51 7.39 -5.99
CA ALA A 46 2.17 7.60 -4.58
C ALA A 46 2.49 6.36 -3.74
N TYR A 47 2.18 5.15 -4.23
CA TYR A 47 2.52 3.90 -3.55
C TYR A 47 4.05 3.74 -3.40
N LEU A 48 4.83 4.04 -4.44
CA LEU A 48 6.28 3.98 -4.37
C LEU A 48 6.86 4.96 -3.33
N ILE A 49 6.34 6.20 -3.27
CA ILE A 49 6.75 7.20 -2.27
C ILE A 49 6.40 6.72 -0.86
N ILE A 50 5.21 6.14 -0.66
CA ILE A 50 4.80 5.56 0.63
C ILE A 50 5.74 4.41 1.01
N GLY A 51 6.07 3.52 0.06
CA GLY A 51 7.02 2.42 0.26
C GLY A 51 8.39 2.91 0.73
N ILE A 52 8.97 3.90 0.05
CA ILE A 52 10.24 4.55 0.44
C ILE A 52 10.13 5.10 1.86
N GLY A 53 9.04 5.82 2.15
CA GLY A 53 8.82 6.39 3.48
C GLY A 53 8.60 5.34 4.58
N LEU A 54 8.07 4.17 4.26
CA LEU A 54 7.96 3.05 5.18
C LEU A 54 9.33 2.43 5.49
N PHE A 55 10.19 2.27 4.48
CA PHE A 55 11.59 1.85 4.67
C PHE A 55 12.39 2.85 5.50
N GLY A 56 12.18 4.15 5.29
CA GLY A 56 12.76 5.24 6.08
C GLY A 56 12.19 5.39 7.51
N GLN A 57 11.42 4.43 8.01
CA GLN A 57 10.86 4.42 9.37
C GLN A 57 9.93 5.60 9.72
N SER A 58 9.42 6.34 8.74
CA SER A 58 8.50 7.47 9.00
C SER A 58 7.20 7.00 9.65
N ARG A 59 6.71 7.75 10.66
CA ARG A 59 5.43 7.48 11.32
C ARG A 59 4.25 7.95 10.46
N PHE A 60 4.43 9.04 9.72
CA PHE A 60 3.41 9.59 8.80
C PHE A 60 3.08 8.61 7.67
N THR A 61 4.08 7.92 7.14
CA THR A 61 3.89 6.97 6.04
C THR A 61 3.11 5.73 6.44
N LEU A 62 3.08 5.36 7.73
CA LEU A 62 2.18 4.31 8.22
C LEU A 62 0.70 4.70 8.07
N PHE A 63 0.36 5.98 8.34
CA PHE A 63 -1.00 6.46 8.13
C PHE A 63 -1.37 6.45 6.64
N LEU A 64 -0.46 6.89 5.77
CA LEU A 64 -0.68 6.86 4.33
C LEU A 64 -0.82 5.43 3.80
N ALA A 65 -0.02 4.49 4.30
CA ALA A 65 -0.10 3.07 3.95
C ALA A 65 -1.39 2.38 4.42
N ILE A 66 -2.17 3.02 5.30
CA ILE A 66 -3.51 2.58 5.69
C ILE A 66 -4.55 3.29 4.81
N LEU A 67 -4.51 4.63 4.78
CA LEU A 67 -5.56 5.44 4.17
C LEU A 67 -5.61 5.31 2.65
N VAL A 68 -4.46 5.32 1.98
CA VAL A 68 -4.41 5.29 0.52
C VAL A 68 -4.92 3.95 -0.02
N PRO A 69 -4.42 2.78 0.42
CA PRO A 69 -4.95 1.50 -0.04
C PRO A 69 -6.40 1.27 0.39
N ALA A 70 -6.82 1.75 1.56
CA ALA A 70 -8.23 1.67 1.96
C ALA A 70 -9.13 2.49 1.03
N ALA A 71 -8.71 3.69 0.63
CA ALA A 71 -9.47 4.50 -0.32
C ALA A 71 -9.56 3.82 -1.69
N VAL A 72 -8.46 3.24 -2.18
CA VAL A 72 -8.43 2.49 -3.44
C VAL A 72 -9.36 1.27 -3.38
N ALA A 73 -9.34 0.50 -2.29
CA ALA A 73 -10.22 -0.64 -2.10
C ALA A 73 -11.70 -0.23 -2.12
N VAL A 74 -12.07 0.86 -1.41
CA VAL A 74 -13.44 1.38 -1.39
C VAL A 74 -13.89 1.86 -2.78
N LEU A 75 -13.02 2.57 -3.51
CA LEU A 75 -13.34 3.02 -4.86
C LEU A 75 -13.52 1.85 -5.82
N THR A 76 -12.65 0.84 -5.74
CA THR A 76 -12.72 -0.36 -6.58
C THR A 76 -14.01 -1.15 -6.31
N LEU A 77 -14.39 -1.33 -5.04
CA LEU A 77 -15.62 -2.02 -4.65
C LEU A 77 -16.89 -1.28 -5.09
N ARG A 78 -16.84 0.04 -5.25
CA ARG A 78 -17.99 0.83 -5.75
C ARG A 78 -18.15 0.75 -7.26
N GLN A 79 -17.08 0.48 -8.00
CA GLN A 79 -17.07 0.54 -9.46
C GLN A 79 -17.27 -0.83 -10.13
N VAL A 80 -17.13 -1.93 -9.39
CA VAL A 80 -17.05 -3.28 -9.97
C VAL A 80 -18.08 -4.20 -9.33
N GLU A 81 -18.96 -4.81 -10.14
CA GLU A 81 -19.93 -5.81 -9.69
C GLU A 81 -19.29 -7.18 -9.41
N THR A 82 -18.28 -7.57 -10.19
CA THR A 82 -17.56 -8.85 -10.01
C THR A 82 -16.06 -8.65 -10.11
N LEU A 83 -15.33 -9.03 -9.05
CA LEU A 83 -13.87 -8.89 -9.00
C LEU A 83 -13.20 -9.95 -9.85
N SER A 84 -12.32 -9.53 -10.76
CA SER A 84 -11.42 -10.47 -11.44
C SER A 84 -10.43 -11.10 -10.45
N SER A 85 -9.90 -12.29 -10.79
CA SER A 85 -8.90 -12.98 -9.95
C SER A 85 -7.64 -12.14 -9.70
N LEU A 86 -7.28 -11.27 -10.64
CA LEU A 86 -6.15 -10.35 -10.47
C LEU A 86 -6.50 -9.25 -9.45
N GLN A 87 -7.68 -8.64 -9.58
CA GLN A 87 -8.14 -7.60 -8.65
C GLN A 87 -8.33 -8.14 -7.24
N SER A 88 -8.85 -9.36 -7.09
CA SER A 88 -9.00 -9.98 -5.76
C SER A 88 -7.66 -10.21 -5.08
N THR A 89 -6.64 -10.64 -5.84
CA THR A 89 -5.27 -10.84 -5.34
C THR A 89 -4.62 -9.52 -4.94
N SER A 90 -4.74 -8.48 -5.78
CA SER A 90 -4.24 -7.14 -5.45
C SER A 90 -4.94 -6.58 -4.20
N MET A 91 -6.25 -6.74 -4.09
CA MET A 91 -7.01 -6.28 -2.93
C MET A 91 -6.63 -7.03 -1.65
N ALA A 92 -6.35 -8.33 -1.73
CA ALA A 92 -5.83 -9.10 -0.60
C ALA A 92 -4.45 -8.61 -0.15
N ALA A 93 -3.54 -8.31 -1.10
CA ALA A 93 -2.23 -7.75 -0.79
C ALA A 93 -2.34 -6.36 -0.13
N GLU A 94 -3.27 -5.52 -0.59
CA GLU A 94 -3.55 -4.22 0.00
C GLU A 94 -4.12 -4.35 1.41
N LEU A 95 -5.10 -5.24 1.64
CA LEU A 95 -5.65 -5.51 2.97
C LEU A 95 -4.58 -6.00 3.94
N LEU A 96 -3.69 -6.90 3.48
CA LEU A 96 -2.57 -7.36 4.26
C LEU A 96 -1.63 -6.19 4.63
N ALA A 97 -1.28 -5.34 3.66
CA ALA A 97 -0.45 -4.16 3.91
C ALA A 97 -1.09 -3.19 4.91
N ILE A 98 -2.40 -2.94 4.81
CA ILE A 98 -3.17 -2.12 5.75
C ILE A 98 -3.10 -2.69 7.16
N VAL A 99 -3.36 -3.99 7.33
CA VAL A 99 -3.33 -4.65 8.65
C VAL A 99 -1.94 -4.58 9.25
N LEU A 100 -0.90 -4.87 8.46
CA LEU A 100 0.48 -4.77 8.91
C LEU A 100 0.86 -3.34 9.33
N ALA A 101 0.50 -2.34 8.52
CA ALA A 101 0.75 -0.94 8.82
C ALA A 101 -0.02 -0.47 10.08
N ALA A 102 -1.27 -0.90 10.25
CA ALA A 102 -2.08 -0.61 11.43
C ALA A 102 -1.51 -1.23 12.71
N VAL A 103 -1.06 -2.49 12.65
CA VAL A 103 -0.39 -3.17 13.77
C VAL A 103 0.89 -2.43 14.14
N VAL A 104 1.74 -2.09 13.15
CA VAL A 104 2.99 -1.34 13.40
C VAL A 104 2.69 0.03 14.00
N LEU A 105 1.69 0.75 13.48
CA LEU A 105 1.28 2.06 13.99
C LEU A 105 0.80 1.97 15.44
N TRP A 106 -0.02 0.98 15.77
CA TRP A 106 -0.47 0.72 17.13
C TRP A 106 0.70 0.45 18.08
N GLN A 107 1.65 -0.39 17.66
CA GLN A 107 2.83 -0.70 18.47
C GLN A 107 3.75 0.51 18.68
N VAL A 108 3.96 1.33 17.65
CA VAL A 108 4.78 2.56 17.75
C VAL A 108 4.08 3.60 18.64
N ARG A 109 2.76 3.78 18.52
CA ARG A 109 1.98 4.70 19.37
C ARG A 109 2.04 4.32 20.85
N ASN A 110 1.93 3.02 21.15
CA ASN A 110 1.94 2.51 22.52
C ASN A 110 3.35 2.36 23.10
N ARG A 111 4.39 2.80 22.37
CA ARG A 111 5.78 2.89 22.83
C ARG A 111 6.33 4.30 22.60
N PRO A 112 5.86 5.31 23.35
CA PRO A 112 6.23 6.71 23.15
C PRO A 112 7.70 7.06 23.50
N SER A 113 8.52 6.10 23.96
CA SER A 113 9.83 6.37 24.56
C SER A 113 11.06 6.14 23.65
N ARG A 114 10.94 6.33 22.33
CA ARG A 114 12.10 6.46 21.43
C ARG A 114 11.86 7.55 20.38
#